data_AF-A0A349HJN9-F1
#
_entry.id   AF-A0A349HJN9-F1
#
_cell.length_a   1.000
_cell.length_b   1.000
_cell.length_c   1.000
_cell.angle_alpha   90.00
_cell.angle_beta   90.00
_cell.angle_gamma   90.00
#
_symmetry.space_group_name_H-M   'P 1'
#
loop_
_entity.id
_entity.type
_entity.pdbx_description
1 polymer ?
#
loop_
_entity_poly.entity_id
_entity_poly.type
_entity_poly.pdbx_seq_one_letter_code
_entity_poly.pdbx_strand_id
1 'polypeptide(L)'
;MRKILFILFLLFCFGILNVYAGDSTSFDPTQYEVEVIPDVPIGTVAEFHGKRVPFGWLECNGQSTRDYPRLAAMVGSKVPDKRMRPEVQSGEIKMYIIRAK
;
A
#
# COMPACT_ATOMS: atom_id res chain seq x y z
N MET A 1 23.67 52.96 22.95
CA MET A 1 23.25 52.95 21.53
C MET A 1 23.57 51.64 20.79
N ARG A 2 24.83 51.16 20.68
CA ARG A 2 25.18 49.94 19.89
C ARG A 2 24.51 48.62 20.35
N LYS A 3 24.28 48.43 21.66
CA LYS A 3 23.65 47.22 22.21
C LYS A 3 22.16 47.08 21.88
N ILE A 4 21.44 48.21 21.83
CA ILE A 4 20.01 48.25 21.48
C ILE A 4 19.83 47.89 20.00
N LEU A 5 20.72 48.36 19.13
CA LEU A 5 20.73 48.01 17.72
C LEU A 5 20.95 46.50 17.50
N PHE A 6 21.81 45.88 18.32
CA PHE A 6 22.08 44.45 18.26
C PHE A 6 20.87 43.60 18.71
N ILE A 7 20.14 44.05 19.73
CA ILE A 7 18.93 43.39 20.21
C ILE A 7 17.79 43.51 19.18
N LEU A 8 17.64 44.67 18.54
CA LEU A 8 16.68 44.87 17.45
C LEU A 8 17.01 44.00 16.23
N PHE A 9 18.30 43.86 15.90
CA PHE A 9 18.77 42.98 14.83
C PHE A 9 18.48 41.50 15.12
N LEU A 10 18.67 41.05 16.36
CA LEU A 10 18.32 39.68 16.78
C LEU A 10 16.81 39.43 16.75
N LEU A 11 15.99 40.38 17.22
CA LEU A 11 14.52 40.28 17.14
C LEU A 11 14.03 40.24 15.70
N PHE A 12 14.68 40.99 14.79
CA PHE A 12 14.39 40.95 13.36
C PHE A 12 14.79 39.60 12.74
N CYS A 13 15.94 39.03 13.08
CA CYS A 13 16.35 37.69 12.61
C CYS A 13 15.44 36.56 13.10
N PHE A 14 14.89 36.65 14.32
CA PHE A 14 13.95 35.66 14.84
C PHE A 14 12.53 35.80 14.25
N GLY A 15 12.13 37.00 13.81
CA GLY A 15 10.79 37.27 13.27
C GLY A 15 10.54 36.76 11.84
N ILE A 16 11.58 36.31 11.12
CA ILE A 16 11.46 35.84 9.72
C ILE A 16 11.60 34.32 9.58
N LEU A 17 11.58 33.58 10.69
CA LEU A 17 11.59 32.12 10.66
C LEU A 17 10.16 31.58 10.76
N ASN A 18 9.40 31.72 9.67
CA ASN A 18 8.32 30.78 9.41
C ASN A 18 8.94 29.53 8.78
N VAL A 19 9.60 28.71 9.61
CA VAL A 19 9.92 27.33 9.22
C VAL A 19 8.60 26.58 9.25
N TYR A 20 7.93 26.52 8.11
CA TYR A 20 6.90 25.53 7.87
C TYR A 20 7.63 24.20 7.68
N ALA A 21 7.69 23.40 8.74
CA ALA A 21 7.92 21.97 8.59
C ALA A 21 6.66 21.41 7.92
N GLY A 22 6.64 21.42 6.58
CA GLY A 22 5.68 20.64 5.82
C GLY A 22 6.06 19.18 5.97
N ASP A 23 5.54 18.52 7.00
CA ASP A 23 5.63 17.07 7.07
C ASP A 23 4.61 16.49 6.09
N SER A 24 5.10 15.65 5.18
CA SER A 24 4.32 15.05 4.09
C SER A 24 3.45 13.90 4.60
N THR A 25 2.60 14.16 5.61
CA THR A 25 1.65 13.17 6.14
C THR A 25 0.19 13.49 5.80
N SER A 26 -0.08 14.53 4.99
CA SER A 26 -1.43 14.82 4.49
C SER A 26 -1.83 13.90 3.32
N PHE A 27 -1.68 12.60 3.51
CA PHE A 27 -2.44 11.67 2.68
C PHE A 27 -3.84 11.59 3.26
N ASP A 28 -4.77 12.37 2.71
CA ASP A 28 -6.19 12.24 2.99
C ASP A 28 -6.79 11.24 1.99
N PRO A 29 -7.11 10.00 2.41
CA PRO A 29 -7.67 8.99 1.51
C PRO A 29 -9.08 9.35 1.02
N THR A 30 -9.70 10.44 1.51
CA THR A 30 -11.02 10.88 1.05
C THR A 30 -10.98 11.77 -0.19
N GLN A 31 -9.81 12.28 -0.58
CA GLN A 31 -9.66 13.13 -1.78
C GLN A 31 -9.39 12.37 -3.09
N TYR A 32 -9.22 11.05 -3.01
CA TYR A 32 -9.02 10.21 -4.18
C TYR A 32 -10.22 9.27 -4.27
N GLU A 33 -11.10 9.53 -5.22
CA GLU A 33 -12.04 8.52 -5.67
C GLU A 33 -11.20 7.32 -6.14
N VAL A 34 -11.41 6.18 -5.49
CA VAL A 34 -10.82 4.92 -5.93
C VAL A 34 -11.43 4.65 -7.31
N GLU A 35 -10.71 5.02 -8.36
CA GLU A 35 -11.01 4.54 -9.70
C GLU A 35 -10.88 3.03 -9.61
N VAL A 36 -12.02 2.35 -9.59
CA VAL A 36 -12.11 0.90 -9.61
C VAL A 36 -11.54 0.51 -10.97
N ILE A 37 -10.25 0.19 -11.05
CA ILE A 37 -9.62 -0.32 -12.27
C ILE A 37 -10.45 -1.54 -12.69
N PRO A 38 -11.33 -1.42 -13.71
CA PRO A 38 -12.33 -2.42 -13.98
C PRO A 38 -11.74 -3.37 -15.03
N ASP A 39 -10.71 -4.10 -14.62
CA ASP A 39 -10.26 -5.38 -15.18
C ASP A 39 -8.81 -5.60 -14.79
N VAL A 40 -8.60 -6.05 -13.56
CA VAL A 40 -7.34 -6.74 -13.27
C VAL A 40 -7.32 -8.02 -14.12
N PRO A 41 -6.34 -8.22 -15.02
CA PRO A 41 -6.28 -9.41 -15.86
C PRO A 41 -6.21 -10.68 -15.01
N ILE A 42 -6.88 -11.74 -15.46
CA ILE A 42 -6.72 -13.08 -14.88
C ILE A 42 -5.23 -13.42 -14.87
N GLY A 43 -4.76 -14.05 -13.78
CA GLY A 43 -3.35 -14.38 -13.59
C GLY A 43 -2.52 -13.28 -12.92
N THR A 44 -3.06 -12.08 -12.72
CA THR A 44 -2.36 -11.02 -11.98
C THR A 44 -2.13 -11.42 -10.55
N VAL A 45 -0.88 -11.31 -10.08
CA VAL A 45 -0.48 -11.55 -8.69
C VAL A 45 -0.33 -10.22 -7.97
N ALA A 46 -0.92 -10.09 -6.79
CA ALA A 46 -0.85 -8.90 -5.96
C ALA A 46 -0.56 -9.26 -4.50
N GLU A 47 0.10 -8.35 -3.78
CA GLU A 47 0.17 -8.38 -2.32
C GLU A 47 -1.18 -7.96 -1.76
N PHE A 48 -1.70 -8.74 -0.81
CA PHE A 48 -2.98 -8.49 -0.17
C PHE A 48 -2.84 -8.51 1.34
N HIS A 49 -3.43 -7.49 1.95
CA HIS A 49 -3.46 -7.25 3.38
C HIS A 49 -4.92 -7.34 3.80
N GLY A 50 -5.29 -8.39 4.53
CA GLY A 50 -6.68 -8.59 4.92
C GLY A 50 -6.95 -9.97 5.48
N LYS A 51 -8.13 -10.15 6.09
CA LYS A 51 -8.49 -11.42 6.76
C LYS A 51 -9.07 -12.47 5.82
N ARG A 52 -9.60 -12.05 4.66
CA ARG A 52 -10.29 -12.93 3.70
C ARG A 52 -9.97 -12.52 2.28
N VAL A 53 -9.72 -13.52 1.44
CA VAL A 53 -9.50 -13.34 0.00
C VAL A 53 -10.78 -12.80 -0.64
N PRO A 54 -10.70 -11.72 -1.44
CA PRO A 54 -11.86 -11.15 -2.11
C PRO A 54 -12.42 -12.08 -3.20
N PHE A 55 -13.69 -11.87 -3.58
CA PHE A 55 -14.34 -12.69 -4.59
C PHE A 55 -13.60 -12.63 -5.95
N GLY A 56 -13.42 -13.79 -6.57
CA GLY A 56 -12.72 -13.91 -7.85
C GLY A 56 -11.19 -13.80 -7.75
N TRP A 57 -10.64 -13.85 -6.55
CA TRP A 57 -9.22 -14.02 -6.28
C TRP A 57 -8.96 -15.33 -5.56
N LEU A 58 -7.73 -15.82 -5.65
CA LEU A 58 -7.25 -17.01 -4.98
C LEU A 58 -5.98 -16.70 -4.21
N GLU A 59 -5.81 -17.29 -3.02
CA GLU A 59 -4.53 -17.23 -2.32
C GLU A 59 -3.47 -18.04 -3.06
N CYS A 60 -2.25 -17.50 -3.14
CA CYS A 60 -1.07 -18.17 -3.70
C CYS A 60 -0.48 -19.16 -2.67
N ASN A 61 -1.17 -20.28 -2.44
CA ASN A 61 -0.82 -21.30 -1.43
C ASN A 61 -0.59 -22.71 -2.01
N GLY A 62 -0.46 -22.84 -3.33
CA GLY A 62 -0.29 -24.14 -4.00
C GLY A 62 -1.59 -24.92 -4.31
N GLN A 63 -2.77 -24.34 -4.08
CA GLN A 63 -4.05 -24.98 -4.40
C GLN A 63 -4.28 -25.20 -5.91
N SER A 64 -5.18 -26.12 -6.25
CA SER A 64 -5.48 -26.44 -7.65
C SER A 64 -6.25 -25.32 -8.36
N THR A 65 -5.95 -25.12 -9.63
CA THR A 65 -6.64 -24.18 -10.55
C THR A 65 -7.75 -24.85 -11.36
N ARG A 66 -8.12 -26.10 -11.04
CA ARG A 66 -9.07 -26.92 -11.82
C ARG A 66 -10.39 -26.20 -12.15
N ASP A 67 -10.92 -25.43 -11.20
CA ASP A 67 -12.20 -24.72 -11.35
C ASP A 67 -12.06 -23.35 -12.06
N TYR A 68 -10.83 -22.98 -12.44
CA TYR A 68 -10.47 -21.69 -13.04
C TYR A 68 -9.71 -21.91 -14.35
N PRO A 69 -10.38 -22.34 -15.44
CA PRO A 69 -9.72 -22.77 -16.67
C PRO A 69 -8.90 -21.66 -17.35
N ARG A 70 -9.35 -20.40 -17.28
CA ARG A 70 -8.58 -19.25 -17.80
C ARG A 70 -7.30 -19.01 -17.01
N LEU A 71 -7.35 -19.18 -15.69
CA LEU A 71 -6.16 -19.10 -14.85
C LEU A 71 -5.24 -20.29 -15.09
N ALA A 72 -5.80 -21.50 -15.22
CA ALA A 72 -5.04 -22.72 -15.48
C ALA A 72 -4.26 -22.67 -16.80
N ALA A 73 -4.80 -21.99 -17.82
CA ALA A 73 -4.09 -21.75 -19.08
C ALA A 73 -2.83 -20.87 -18.91
N MET A 74 -2.76 -20.06 -17.85
CA MET A 74 -1.63 -19.17 -17.58
C MET A 74 -0.61 -19.76 -16.61
N VAL A 75 -1.08 -20.39 -15.51
CA VAL A 75 -0.20 -20.85 -14.43
C VAL A 75 -0.10 -22.39 -14.32
N GLY A 76 -0.86 -23.13 -15.11
CA GLY A 76 -0.93 -24.60 -15.02
C GLY A 76 -1.94 -25.08 -13.98
N SER A 77 -1.75 -26.32 -13.49
CA SER A 77 -2.74 -27.04 -12.66
C SER A 77 -2.84 -26.57 -11.19
N LYS A 78 -1.90 -25.72 -10.75
CA LYS A 78 -1.81 -25.20 -9.38
C LYS A 78 -1.39 -23.74 -9.38
N VAL A 79 -1.90 -22.97 -8.42
CA VAL A 79 -1.39 -21.61 -8.18
C VAL A 79 0.01 -21.69 -7.56
N PRO A 80 0.87 -20.67 -7.75
CA PRO A 80 2.16 -20.61 -7.08
C PRO A 80 1.99 -20.64 -5.54
N ASP A 81 2.90 -21.31 -4.84
CA ASP A 81 2.99 -21.22 -3.38
C ASP A 81 3.95 -20.08 -3.02
N LYS A 82 3.39 -18.96 -2.53
CA LYS A 82 4.11 -17.75 -2.11
C LYS A 82 3.78 -17.38 -0.66
N ARG A 83 3.43 -18.36 0.17
CA ARG A 83 3.14 -18.09 1.59
C ARG A 83 4.36 -17.46 2.27
N MET A 84 4.17 -16.27 2.84
CA MET A 84 5.19 -15.62 3.65
C MET A 84 5.28 -16.27 5.03
N ARG A 85 6.46 -16.17 5.66
CA ARG A 85 6.60 -16.46 7.08
C ARG A 85 5.64 -15.53 7.85
N PRO A 86 4.88 -16.02 8.84
CA PRO A 86 4.00 -15.16 9.63
C PRO A 86 4.82 -14.03 10.24
N GLU A 87 4.58 -12.80 9.77
CA GLU A 87 5.17 -11.61 10.35
C GLU A 87 4.44 -11.33 11.66
N VAL A 88 5.17 -11.35 12.77
CA VAL A 88 4.64 -11.16 14.13
C VAL A 88 4.35 -9.67 14.35
N GLN A 89 3.63 -9.00 13.45
CA GLN A 89 3.26 -7.60 13.64
C GLN A 89 1.84 -7.34 13.13
N SER A 90 0.99 -6.87 14.05
CA SER A 90 -0.23 -6.10 13.75
C SER A 90 -1.51 -6.83 13.29
N GLY A 91 -1.67 -8.13 13.56
CA GLY A 91 -3.00 -8.80 13.47
C GLY A 91 -3.67 -8.81 12.08
N GLU A 92 -2.93 -8.41 11.05
CA GLU A 92 -3.31 -8.38 9.65
C GLU A 92 -2.56 -9.49 8.91
N ILE A 93 -3.28 -10.28 8.12
CA ILE A 93 -2.65 -11.38 7.38
C ILE A 93 -2.12 -10.80 6.07
N LYS A 94 -0.80 -10.79 5.95
CA LYS A 94 -0.12 -10.51 4.68
C LYS A 94 -0.06 -11.80 3.85
N MET A 95 -0.65 -11.78 2.67
CA MET A 95 -0.67 -12.92 1.74
C MET A 95 -0.54 -12.44 0.30
N TYR A 96 -0.13 -13.35 -0.60
CA TYR A 96 -0.20 -13.10 -2.04
C TYR A 96 -1.50 -13.71 -2.58
N ILE A 97 -2.18 -12.95 -3.44
CA ILE A 97 -3.38 -13.43 -4.15
C ILE A 97 -3.17 -13.34 -5.66
N ILE A 98 -3.92 -14.18 -6.40
CA ILE A 98 -3.93 -14.22 -7.86
C ILE A 98 -5.36 -14.07 -8.40
N ARG A 99 -5.54 -13.25 -9.43
CA ARG A 99 -6.86 -13.03 -10.06
C ARG A 99 -7.30 -14.27 -10.81
N ALA A 100 -8.51 -14.76 -10.53
CA ALA A 100 -9.01 -16.03 -11.06
C ALA A 100 -10.33 -15.92 -11.85
N LYS A 101 -11.09 -14.84 -11.66
CA LYS A 101 -12.31 -14.51 -12.42
C LYS A 101 -12.26 -13.08 -12.90
#